data_AF-A0A150NW74-F1
#
_entry.id   AF-A0A150NW74-F1
#
_cell.length_a   1.000
_cell.length_b   1.000
_cell.length_c   1.000
_cell.angle_alpha   90.00
_cell.angle_beta   90.00
_cell.angle_gamma   90.00
#
_symmetry.space_group_name_H-M   'P 1'
#
loop_
_entity.id
_entity.type
_entity.pdbx_description
1 polymer ?
#
loop_
_entity_poly.entity_id
_entity_poly.type
_entity_poly.pdbx_seq_one_letter_code
_entity_poly.pdbx_strand_id
1 'polypeptide(L)' 'MQVQSDLTKINAQIEEKKTELDDAKQEVNELIRSERLKEIADKKDLKLNNENIRTAE' A
#
# COMPACT_ATOMS: atom_id res chain seq x y z
N MET A 1 17.82 26.86 20.98
CA MET A 1 17.45 27.07 19.56
C MET A 1 17.86 25.89 18.67
N GLN A 2 19.09 25.36 18.78
CA GLN A 2 19.54 24.22 17.95
C GLN A 2 18.73 22.93 18.17
N VAL A 3 18.55 22.51 19.44
CA VAL A 3 17.75 21.31 19.78
C VAL A 3 16.32 21.38 19.24
N GLN A 4 15.70 22.57 19.23
CA GLN A 4 14.34 22.76 18.73
C GLN A 4 14.26 22.62 17.19
N SER A 5 15.29 23.10 16.49
CA SER A 5 15.42 22.91 15.04
C SER A 5 15.61 21.43 14.70
N ASP A 6 16.45 20.73 15.47
CA ASP A 6 16.72 19.31 15.26
C ASP A 6 15.45 18.46 15.51
N LEU A 7 14.71 18.76 16.58
CA LEU A 7 13.41 18.13 16.86
C LEU A 7 12.39 18.37 15.74
N THR A 8 12.34 19.58 15.19
CA THR A 8 11.44 19.90 14.07
C THR A 8 11.79 19.08 12.84
N LYS A 9 13.08 18.94 12.53
CA LYS A 9 13.55 18.14 11.39
C LYS A 9 13.24 16.65 11.58
N ILE A 10 13.49 16.11 12.77
CA ILE A 10 13.18 14.71 13.09
C ILE A 10 11.67 14.45 12.96
N ASN A 11 10.83 15.35 13.47
CA ASN A 11 9.38 15.20 13.36
C ASN A 11 8.92 15.21 11.89
N ALA A 12 9.50 16.08 11.05
CA ALA A 12 9.18 16.08 9.62
C ALA A 12 9.55 14.74 8.95
N GLN A 13 10.72 14.18 9.27
CA GLN A 13 11.15 12.87 8.77
C GLN A 13 10.26 11.72 9.27
N ILE A 14 9.77 11.81 10.51
CA ILE A 14 8.84 10.83 11.08
C ILE A 14 7.52 10.84 10.31
N GLU A 15 6.96 12.02 10.04
CA GLU A 15 5.70 12.12 9.29
C GLU A 15 5.85 11.63 7.84
N GLU A 16 6.96 11.97 7.17
CA GLU A 16 7.28 11.43 5.83
C GLU A 16 7.32 9.90 5.84
N LYS A 17 8.02 9.31 6.81
CA LYS A 17 8.11 7.84 6.93
C LYS A 17 6.79 7.17 7.31
N LYS A 18 5.89 7.86 8.01
CA LYS A 18 4.54 7.35 8.27
C LYS A 18 3.72 7.28 6.99
N THR A 19 3.77 8.32 6.16
CA THR A 19 3.10 8.32 4.85
C THR A 19 3.63 7.18 3.96
N GLU A 20 4.94 7.06 3.81
CA GLU A 20 5.54 5.96 3.03
C GLU A 20 5.12 4.57 3.54
N LEU A 21 5.04 4.40 4.87
CA LEU A 21 4.63 3.14 5.48
C LEU A 21 3.16 2.82 5.19
N ASP A 22 2.28 3.81 5.22
CA ASP A 22 0.85 3.60 4.97
C ASP A 22 0.58 3.31 3.48
N ASP A 23 1.30 3.95 2.56
CA ASP A 23 1.27 3.64 1.13
C ASP A 23 1.74 2.19 0.87
N ALA A 24 2.86 1.79 1.47
CA ALA A 24 3.39 0.43 1.33
C ALA A 24 2.41 -0.64 1.88
N LYS A 25 1.72 -0.35 3.00
CA LYS A 25 0.67 -1.24 3.52
C LYS A 25 -0.50 -1.36 2.55
N GLN A 26 -0.91 -0.26 1.91
CA GLN A 26 -1.96 -0.30 0.91
C GLN A 26 -1.56 -1.19 -0.27
N GLU A 27 -0.34 -1.01 -0.80
CA GLU A 27 0.17 -1.82 -1.91
C GLU A 27 0.20 -3.32 -1.56
N VAL A 28 0.68 -3.66 -0.36
CA VAL A 28 0.69 -5.06 0.12
C VAL A 28 -0.74 -5.64 0.19
N ASN A 29 -1.72 -4.85 0.66
CA ASN A 29 -3.11 -5.31 0.71
C ASN A 29 -3.68 -5.58 -0.68
N GLU A 30 -3.31 -4.77 -1.68
CA GLU A 30 -3.72 -4.96 -3.07
C GLU A 30 -3.08 -6.22 -3.69
N LEU A 31 -1.79 -6.45 -3.42
CA LEU A 31 -1.09 -7.67 -3.85
C LEU A 31 -1.71 -8.93 -3.26
N ILE A 32 -1.91 -8.96 -1.93
CA ILE A 32 -2.55 -10.09 -1.25
C ILE A 32 -3.96 -10.33 -1.79
N ARG A 33 -4.72 -9.25 -2.05
CA ARG A 33 -6.05 -9.36 -2.66
C ARG A 33 -5.97 -9.99 -4.05
N SER A 34 -5.01 -9.57 -4.88
CA SER A 34 -4.78 -10.13 -6.21
C SER A 34 -4.45 -11.63 -6.15
N GLU A 35 -3.54 -12.04 -5.28
CA GLU A 35 -3.18 -13.45 -5.06
C GLU A 35 -4.39 -14.28 -4.63
N ARG A 36 -5.17 -13.77 -3.67
CA ARG A 36 -6.39 -14.45 -3.20
C ARG A 36 -7.43 -14.60 -4.31
N LEU A 37 -7.60 -13.59 -5.17
CA LEU A 37 -8.50 -13.67 -6.32
C LEU A 37 -8.03 -14.72 -7.32
N LYS A 38 -6.73 -14.78 -7.57
CA LYS A 38 -6.12 -15.81 -8.43
C LYS A 38 -6.34 -17.21 -7.89
N GLU A 39 -6.09 -17.45 -6.61
CA GLU A 39 -6.37 -18.75 -5.99
C GLU A 39 -7.84 -19.18 -6.10
N ILE A 40 -8.78 -18.23 -5.92
CA ILE A 40 -10.21 -18.53 -6.04
C ILE A 40 -10.56 -18.90 -7.48
N ALA A 41 -10.02 -18.17 -8.45
CA ALA A 41 -10.25 -18.42 -9.87
C ALA A 41 -9.73 -19.81 -10.28
N ASP A 42 -8.50 -20.13 -9.88
CA ASP A 42 -7.86 -21.43 -10.14
C ASP A 42 -8.66 -22.58 -9.50
N LYS A 43 -9.13 -22.42 -8.25
CA LYS A 43 -9.95 -23.44 -7.55
C LYS A 43 -11.33 -23.66 -8.17
N LYS A 44 -11.84 -22.73 -8.96
CA LYS A 44 -13.20 -22.75 -9.52
C LYS A 44 -13.22 -22.91 -11.04
N ASP A 45 -12.05 -23.11 -11.66
CA ASP A 45 -11.87 -23.14 -13.12
C ASP A 45 -12.45 -21.88 -13.79
N LEU A 46 -12.30 -20.73 -13.11
CA LEU A 46 -12.73 -19.42 -13.58
C LEU A 46 -11.54 -18.70 -14.21
N LYS A 47 -11.79 -17.90 -15.25
CA LYS A 47 -10.78 -16.98 -15.79
C LYS A 47 -10.82 -15.66 -15.02
N LEU A 48 -9.67 -15.20 -14.53
CA LEU A 48 -9.52 -13.82 -14.08
C LEU A 48 -9.70 -12.88 -15.27
N ASN A 49 -10.71 -12.00 -15.22
CA ASN A 49 -10.80 -10.86 -16.12
C ASN A 49 -10.36 -9.59 -15.37
N ASN A 50 -9.15 -9.11 -15.69
CA ASN A 50 -8.57 -7.92 -15.07
C ASN A 50 -9.09 -6.58 -15.64
N GLU A 51 -9.99 -6.62 -16.63
CA GLU A 51 -10.56 -5.40 -17.25
C GLU A 51 -11.37 -4.53 -16.27
N ASN A 52 -11.74 -5.06 -15.10
CA ASN A 52 -12.51 -4.34 -14.07
C ASN A 52 -11.68 -3.84 -12.87
N ILE A 53 -10.36 -4.02 -12.86
CA ILE A 53 -9.50 -3.37 -11.85
C ILE A 53 -9.39 -1.89 -12.23
N ARG A 54 -10.38 -1.11 -11.80
CA ARG A 54 -10.25 0.35 -11.80
C ARG A 54 -9.27 0.70 -10.69
N THR A 55 -8.12 1.24 -11.05
CA THR A 55 -7.38 2.13 -10.17
C THR A 55 -8.36 3.24 -9.79
N ALA A 56 -8.79 3.27 -8.52
CA ALA A 56 -9.55 4.40 -8.05
C ALA A 56 -8.57 5.57 -7.95
N GLU A 57 -8.55 6.41 -8.98
CA GLU A 57 -7.98 7.77 -8.92
C GLU A 57 -8.83 8.65 -7.98
#